data_AF-A0A4S3JHI2-F1
#
_entry.id   AF-A0A4S3JHI2-F1
#
_cell.length_a   1.000
_cell.length_b   1.000
_cell.length_c   1.000
_cell.angle_alpha   90.00
_cell.angle_beta   90.00
_cell.angle_gamma   90.00
#
_symmetry.space_group_name_H-M   'P 1'
#
loop_
_entity.id
_entity.type
_entity.pdbx_description
1 polymer ?
#
loop_
_entity_poly.entity_id
_entity_poly.type
_entity_poly.pdbx_seq_one_letter_code
_entity_poly.pdbx_strand_id
1 'polypeptide(L)'
;MNVFSFSPSILSENPQEEKTVGPLNIPFDEHCDSYALADEKSKEILEAENKKVDELMNRFTRGFDPGAFIAEVMAWIPELSKNLFPSSYSHLFVLLLETHGNMEAVQINLEKWLQKRYQSMLVSLPANSNMTDQWFFLSELEMLRKLLAPLRGEDAKPIIWMNSRRVYGAKVCQQLEASARVIEEFKRDVVKELKKDTEDNHANQYEGTCYSSLPVSTERSSLMSMKQLRIDACRATLNWDGFNQSDIELTSFYHFYKDYIIKTEPAKARASGWLPPLTTEVPHSSAEKAKKGDLVVWPSHGCKEDVLDLLLKTALWLSVARGLAPVHLFCDVARLFTIHKPSKTAGDTYVSFLRHLTQMRISDGVQSHVSTPVPYRDVKLARLNPDYFDDVWKTNRTLTAGLTERLSLLEKKTATDFKMSAPPTSRSLRKEKRTLKETRGGAAVTWPTAIPTHDEQEVGVEDRVHDFNRSFPFTFLLLLSEKELY
;
A
#
# COMPACT_ATOMS: atom_id res chain seq x y z
N MET A 1 -67.15 -44.16 -9.50
CA MET A 1 -66.91 -43.79 -8.09
C MET A 1 -65.99 -42.58 -8.14
N ASN A 2 -66.51 -41.37 -7.88
CA ASN A 2 -66.77 -40.78 -6.56
C ASN A 2 -65.43 -40.35 -5.91
N VAL A 3 -65.24 -39.11 -5.46
CA VAL A 3 -66.21 -38.05 -5.08
C VAL A 3 -65.78 -36.66 -5.59
N PHE A 4 -66.78 -35.79 -5.75
CA PHE A 4 -66.78 -34.31 -5.70
C PHE A 4 -65.75 -33.70 -4.69
N SER A 5 -65.37 -32.42 -4.74
CA SER A 5 -66.29 -31.27 -4.68
C SER A 5 -65.70 -29.87 -4.95
N PHE A 6 -66.45 -29.13 -5.77
CA PHE A 6 -66.89 -27.72 -5.64
C PHE A 6 -65.89 -26.54 -5.48
N SER A 7 -66.02 -25.65 -6.46
CA SER A 7 -65.76 -24.19 -6.58
C SER A 7 -66.48 -23.34 -5.48
N PRO A 8 -66.62 -21.99 -5.56
CA PRO A 8 -66.08 -20.98 -6.50
C PRO A 8 -65.42 -19.80 -5.70
N SER A 9 -65.40 -18.49 -6.04
CA SER A 9 -65.77 -17.66 -7.21
C SER A 9 -65.03 -16.30 -7.12
N ILE A 10 -64.49 -15.79 -8.24
CA ILE A 10 -64.52 -14.34 -8.56
C ILE A 10 -64.91 -14.20 -10.04
N LEU A 11 -65.85 -13.30 -10.31
CA LEU A 11 -66.43 -13.04 -11.63
C LEU A 11 -65.49 -12.24 -12.55
N SER A 12 -65.80 -12.29 -13.85
CA SER A 12 -65.09 -11.62 -14.93
C SER A 12 -65.55 -10.16 -15.11
N GLU A 13 -65.02 -9.50 -16.16
CA GLU A 13 -65.31 -8.15 -16.66
C GLU A 13 -64.66 -6.99 -15.86
N ASN A 14 -64.00 -6.00 -16.48
CA ASN A 14 -63.57 -5.80 -17.88
C ASN A 14 -62.37 -4.80 -17.92
N PRO A 15 -61.76 -4.48 -19.08
CA PRO A 15 -60.44 -3.80 -19.14
C PRO A 15 -60.51 -2.27 -19.03
N GLN A 16 -59.30 -1.67 -18.94
CA GLN A 16 -58.91 -0.25 -18.90
C GLN A 16 -58.65 0.34 -17.49
N GLU A 17 -57.36 0.44 -17.15
CA GLU A 17 -56.66 1.72 -16.95
C GLU A 17 -55.17 1.45 -16.71
N GLU A 18 -54.30 1.86 -17.64
CA GLU A 18 -52.85 1.91 -17.40
C GLU A 18 -52.55 3.06 -16.42
N LYS A 19 -52.53 2.74 -15.11
CA LYS A 19 -51.98 3.67 -14.12
C LYS A 19 -50.47 3.69 -14.23
N THR A 20 -49.97 4.61 -15.04
CA THR A 20 -48.58 5.11 -14.95
C THR A 20 -48.28 5.45 -13.50
N VAL A 21 -47.40 4.66 -12.88
CA VAL A 21 -46.89 4.93 -11.54
C VAL A 21 -46.05 6.19 -11.60
N GLY A 22 -46.61 7.30 -11.15
CA GLY A 22 -45.85 8.54 -10.95
C GLY A 22 -44.71 8.34 -9.96
N PRO A 23 -43.68 9.20 -9.98
CA PRO A 23 -42.56 9.09 -9.05
C PRO A 23 -43.07 9.12 -7.59
N LEU A 24 -42.50 8.27 -6.73
CA LEU A 24 -42.79 8.31 -5.30
C LEU A 24 -42.37 9.66 -4.74
N ASN A 25 -43.34 10.54 -4.51
CA ASN A 25 -43.15 11.71 -3.66
C ASN A 25 -43.02 11.24 -2.21
N ILE A 26 -41.79 11.03 -1.78
CA ILE A 26 -41.45 10.99 -0.36
C ILE A 26 -41.72 12.41 0.18
N PRO A 27 -42.61 12.60 1.18
CA PRO A 27 -42.88 13.93 1.72
C PRO A 27 -41.59 14.47 2.36
N PHE A 28 -41.08 15.56 1.79
CA PHE A 28 -40.05 16.37 2.43
C PHE A 28 -40.70 17.13 3.58
N ASP A 29 -40.17 16.95 4.79
CA ASP A 29 -40.65 17.66 5.98
C ASP A 29 -40.20 19.13 5.89
N GLU A 30 -41.15 20.05 5.90
CA GLU A 30 -40.97 21.45 5.48
C GLU A 30 -40.34 22.34 6.58
N HIS A 31 -39.62 21.72 7.52
CA HIS A 31 -39.00 22.35 8.70
C HIS A 31 -37.50 22.02 8.73
N CYS A 32 -36.76 22.60 7.78
CA CYS A 32 -35.43 22.12 7.39
C CYS A 32 -34.24 23.05 7.74
N ASP A 33 -34.43 24.09 8.57
CA ASP A 33 -33.37 25.02 8.98
C ASP A 33 -32.15 24.30 9.59
N SER A 34 -32.39 23.21 10.32
CA SER A 34 -31.36 22.32 10.88
C SER A 34 -30.44 21.71 9.82
N TYR A 35 -30.98 21.33 8.66
CA TYR A 35 -30.22 20.73 7.57
C TYR A 35 -29.51 21.79 6.73
N ALA A 36 -30.13 22.96 6.51
CA ALA A 36 -29.50 24.09 5.85
C ALA A 36 -28.21 24.53 6.59
N LEU A 37 -28.27 24.67 7.92
CA LEU A 37 -27.11 25.00 8.76
C LEU A 37 -26.05 23.88 8.78
N ALA A 38 -26.46 22.61 8.69
CA ALA A 38 -25.52 21.49 8.58
C ALA A 38 -24.79 21.48 7.23
N ASP A 39 -25.48 21.83 6.14
CA ASP A 39 -24.91 21.95 4.79
C ASP A 39 -23.99 23.17 4.67
N GLU A 40 -24.34 24.32 5.26
CA GLU A 40 -23.47 25.50 5.32
C GLU A 40 -22.18 25.19 6.08
N LYS A 41 -22.28 24.64 7.29
CA LYS A 41 -21.11 24.23 8.07
C LYS A 41 -20.24 23.19 7.35
N SER A 42 -20.86 22.27 6.60
CA SER A 42 -20.13 21.28 5.81
C SER A 42 -19.37 21.91 4.65
N LYS A 43 -19.93 22.95 4.01
CA LYS A 43 -19.23 23.75 2.98
C LYS A 43 -18.08 24.54 3.59
N GLU A 44 -18.28 25.21 4.72
CA GLU A 44 -17.21 25.95 5.43
C GLU A 44 -16.02 25.05 5.79
N ILE A 45 -16.28 23.85 6.30
CA ILE A 45 -15.24 22.84 6.60
C ILE A 45 -14.51 22.44 5.32
N LEU A 46 -15.24 22.12 4.25
CA LEU A 46 -14.65 21.74 2.96
C LEU A 46 -13.81 22.86 2.34
N GLU A 47 -14.23 24.13 2.47
CA GLU A 47 -13.45 25.29 2.03
C GLU A 47 -12.18 25.50 2.86
N ALA A 48 -12.27 25.35 4.18
CA ALA A 48 -11.11 25.45 5.07
C ALA A 48 -10.09 24.32 4.80
N GLU A 49 -10.57 23.09 4.57
CA GLU A 49 -9.73 21.98 4.12
C GLU A 49 -9.10 22.24 2.76
N ASN A 50 -9.84 22.79 1.79
CA ASN A 50 -9.29 23.09 0.47
C ASN A 50 -8.24 24.21 0.50
N LYS A 51 -8.43 25.27 1.30
CA LYS A 51 -7.39 26.28 1.57
C LYS A 51 -6.13 25.64 2.15
N LYS A 52 -6.28 24.69 3.08
CA LYS A 52 -5.16 23.92 3.64
C LYS A 52 -4.49 23.01 2.62
N VAL A 53 -5.24 22.42 1.68
CA VAL A 53 -4.66 21.70 0.53
C VAL A 53 -3.78 22.64 -0.29
N ASP A 54 -4.24 23.87 -0.59
CA ASP A 54 -3.45 24.85 -1.35
C ASP A 54 -2.18 25.28 -0.62
N GLU A 55 -2.23 25.53 0.69
CA GLU A 55 -1.05 25.81 1.52
C GLU A 55 -0.02 24.67 1.50
N LEU A 56 -0.49 23.42 1.60
CA LEU A 56 0.36 22.24 1.54
C LEU A 56 0.96 22.06 0.14
N MET A 57 0.15 22.15 -0.92
CA MET A 57 0.62 22.08 -2.31
C MET A 57 1.67 23.16 -2.58
N ASN A 58 1.43 24.39 -2.15
CA ASN A 58 2.40 25.49 -2.26
C ASN A 58 3.71 25.21 -1.51
N ARG A 59 3.68 24.48 -0.39
CA ARG A 59 4.91 24.04 0.32
C ARG A 59 5.68 22.97 -0.45
N PHE A 60 5.00 22.07 -1.15
CA PHE A 60 5.62 21.03 -1.99
C PHE A 60 6.22 21.59 -3.30
N THR A 61 5.57 22.59 -3.90
CA THR A 61 6.00 23.20 -5.17
C THR A 61 6.90 24.43 -5.00
N ARG A 62 7.38 24.75 -3.79
CA ARG A 62 8.22 25.93 -3.61
C ARG A 62 9.64 25.69 -4.12
N GLY A 63 10.00 26.34 -5.23
CA GLY A 63 11.27 26.12 -5.92
C GLY A 63 11.32 24.79 -6.69
N PHE A 64 10.17 24.19 -6.99
CA PHE A 64 10.04 22.95 -7.75
C PHE A 64 8.77 22.99 -8.60
N ASP A 65 8.87 22.72 -9.90
CA ASP A 65 7.72 22.66 -10.81
C ASP A 65 7.42 21.18 -11.20
N PRO A 66 6.37 20.56 -10.62
CA PRO A 66 5.96 19.20 -10.96
C PRO A 66 5.53 19.01 -12.42
N GLY A 67 5.04 20.07 -13.08
CA GLY A 67 4.63 20.05 -14.49
C GLY A 67 5.83 20.05 -15.44
N ALA A 68 6.89 20.80 -15.11
CA ALA A 68 8.12 20.83 -15.90
C ALA A 68 9.05 19.61 -15.65
N PHE A 69 8.88 18.91 -14.52
CA PHE A 69 9.79 17.84 -14.08
C PHE A 69 9.96 16.69 -15.09
N ILE A 70 8.98 16.41 -15.95
CA ILE A 70 9.11 15.40 -17.01
C ILE A 70 10.27 15.74 -17.96
N ALA A 71 10.40 17.01 -18.36
CA ALA A 71 11.47 17.45 -19.25
C ALA A 71 12.85 17.38 -18.57
N GLU A 72 12.91 17.70 -17.27
CA GLU A 72 14.12 17.53 -16.46
C GLU A 72 14.54 16.05 -16.40
N VAL A 73 13.61 15.14 -16.10
CA VAL A 73 13.88 13.69 -16.07
C VAL A 73 14.35 13.16 -17.42
N MET A 74 13.74 13.58 -18.52
CA MET A 74 14.13 13.15 -19.87
C MET A 74 15.53 13.65 -20.27
N ALA A 75 15.94 14.84 -19.81
CA ALA A 75 17.31 15.33 -19.99
C ALA A 75 18.33 14.56 -19.12
N TRP A 76 17.87 14.01 -18.00
CA TRP A 76 18.67 13.25 -17.04
C TRP A 76 18.98 11.80 -17.45
N ILE A 77 18.04 11.13 -18.13
CA ILE A 77 18.17 9.69 -18.48
C ILE A 77 19.54 9.32 -19.11
N PRO A 78 20.07 10.05 -20.12
CA PRO A 78 21.39 9.74 -20.70
C PRO A 78 22.55 9.83 -19.70
N GLU A 79 22.45 10.73 -18.72
CA GLU A 79 23.48 11.01 -17.72
C GLU A 79 23.55 9.93 -16.62
N LEU A 80 22.47 9.17 -16.40
CA LEU A 80 22.40 8.10 -15.38
C LEU A 80 23.44 6.99 -15.58
N SER A 81 23.95 6.84 -16.81
CA SER A 81 25.01 5.88 -17.14
C SER A 81 26.39 6.26 -16.58
N LYS A 82 26.60 7.52 -16.17
CA LYS A 82 27.89 8.05 -15.70
C LYS A 82 28.17 7.63 -14.25
N ASN A 83 29.41 7.21 -13.98
CA ASN A 83 29.90 6.78 -12.66
C ASN A 83 29.08 5.66 -11.98
N LEU A 84 28.38 4.85 -12.78
CA LEU A 84 27.47 3.82 -12.30
C LEU A 84 28.20 2.66 -11.59
N PHE A 85 27.63 2.22 -10.47
CA PHE A 85 28.00 0.97 -9.79
C PHE A 85 26.75 0.29 -9.18
N PRO A 86 26.80 -1.03 -8.87
CA PRO A 86 25.68 -1.74 -8.27
C PRO A 86 25.26 -1.09 -6.94
N SER A 87 23.94 -0.97 -6.72
CA SER A 87 23.30 -0.21 -5.63
C SER A 87 23.61 1.31 -5.55
N SER A 88 24.16 1.94 -6.59
CA SER A 88 24.24 3.42 -6.65
C SER A 88 22.87 4.08 -6.82
N TYR A 89 22.69 5.34 -6.40
CA TYR A 89 21.44 6.08 -6.72
C TYR A 89 21.17 6.19 -8.22
N SER A 90 22.21 6.32 -9.05
CA SER A 90 22.06 6.26 -10.51
C SER A 90 21.54 4.89 -10.98
N HIS A 91 21.93 3.80 -10.31
CA HIS A 91 21.41 2.45 -10.61
C HIS A 91 19.93 2.30 -10.27
N LEU A 92 19.46 2.89 -9.16
CA LEU A 92 18.02 2.97 -8.88
C LEU A 92 17.28 3.67 -10.03
N PHE A 93 17.82 4.79 -10.51
CA PHE A 93 17.17 5.53 -11.59
C PHE A 93 17.22 4.80 -12.94
N VAL A 94 18.28 4.04 -13.25
CA VAL A 94 18.24 3.13 -14.42
C VAL A 94 17.11 2.11 -14.29
N LEU A 95 16.97 1.45 -13.13
CA LEU A 95 15.88 0.48 -12.90
C LEU A 95 14.47 1.09 -13.07
N LEU A 96 14.29 2.36 -12.69
CA LEU A 96 12.99 3.04 -12.68
C LEU A 96 12.66 3.83 -13.96
N LEU A 97 13.66 4.39 -14.65
CA LEU A 97 13.48 5.41 -15.70
C LEU A 97 14.00 4.98 -17.08
N GLU A 98 14.96 4.07 -17.17
CA GLU A 98 15.46 3.63 -18.47
C GLU A 98 14.50 2.68 -19.18
N THR A 99 14.64 2.62 -20.51
CA THR A 99 13.94 1.63 -21.34
C THR A 99 14.44 0.22 -21.05
N HIS A 100 13.61 -0.80 -21.27
CA HIS A 100 13.97 -2.20 -20.97
C HIS A 100 15.28 -2.66 -21.64
N GLY A 101 15.52 -2.26 -22.90
CA GLY A 101 16.74 -2.61 -23.63
C GLY A 101 17.99 -1.94 -23.08
N ASN A 102 17.92 -0.64 -22.76
CA ASN A 102 19.04 0.08 -22.14
C ASN A 102 19.32 -0.44 -20.73
N MET A 103 18.26 -0.71 -19.95
CA MET A 103 18.36 -1.32 -18.62
C MET A 103 19.09 -2.66 -18.70
N GLU A 104 18.71 -3.58 -19.61
CA GLU A 104 19.39 -4.88 -19.74
C GLU A 104 20.87 -4.73 -20.13
N ALA A 105 21.19 -3.82 -21.06
CA ALA A 105 22.58 -3.54 -21.44
C ALA A 105 23.41 -3.01 -20.25
N VAL A 106 22.82 -2.15 -19.41
CA VAL A 106 23.43 -1.68 -18.16
C VAL A 106 23.60 -2.81 -17.15
N GLN A 107 22.59 -3.66 -16.95
CA GLN A 107 22.67 -4.79 -16.02
C GLN A 107 23.81 -5.77 -16.37
N ILE A 108 23.95 -6.10 -17.65
CA ILE A 108 25.06 -6.94 -18.14
C ILE A 108 26.43 -6.34 -17.80
N ASN A 109 26.57 -5.00 -17.86
CA ASN A 109 27.82 -4.32 -17.52
C ASN A 109 28.08 -4.30 -16.00
N LEU A 110 27.04 -4.15 -15.18
CA LEU A 110 27.15 -4.20 -13.72
C LEU A 110 27.43 -5.61 -13.19
N GLU A 111 26.83 -6.66 -13.75
CA GLU A 111 27.16 -8.06 -13.43
C GLU A 111 28.63 -8.37 -13.77
N LYS A 112 29.11 -7.97 -14.95
CA LYS A 112 30.54 -8.07 -15.33
C LYS A 112 31.46 -7.31 -14.38
N TRP A 113 31.00 -6.18 -13.82
CA TRP A 113 31.75 -5.41 -12.84
C TRP A 113 31.82 -6.14 -11.48
N LEU A 114 30.72 -6.72 -11.02
CA LEU A 114 30.68 -7.53 -9.79
C LEU A 114 31.61 -8.74 -9.89
N GLN A 115 31.53 -9.52 -10.97
CA GLN A 115 32.34 -10.71 -11.20
C GLN A 115 33.85 -10.40 -11.27
N LYS A 116 34.24 -9.20 -11.72
CA LYS A 116 35.63 -8.72 -11.70
C LYS A 116 36.10 -8.25 -10.31
N ARG A 117 35.18 -7.81 -9.45
CA ARG A 117 35.48 -7.27 -8.11
C ARG A 117 35.49 -8.34 -7.04
N TYR A 118 34.52 -9.23 -7.07
CA TYR A 118 34.33 -10.35 -6.15
C TYR A 118 34.46 -11.64 -6.97
N GLN A 119 35.38 -12.52 -6.60
CA GLN A 119 35.63 -13.77 -7.34
C GLN A 119 34.43 -14.73 -7.16
N SER A 120 33.44 -14.60 -8.04
CA SER A 120 32.03 -14.90 -7.72
C SER A 120 31.63 -16.38 -7.70
N MET A 121 32.57 -17.33 -7.71
CA MET A 121 32.27 -18.78 -7.76
C MET A 121 31.74 -19.35 -6.43
N LEU A 122 31.75 -18.58 -5.33
CA LEU A 122 31.34 -19.02 -4.00
C LEU A 122 30.21 -18.19 -3.36
N VAL A 123 29.53 -17.31 -4.11
CA VAL A 123 28.37 -16.56 -3.57
C VAL A 123 27.25 -17.55 -3.27
N SER A 124 26.92 -17.69 -1.98
CA SER A 124 25.91 -18.62 -1.50
C SER A 124 24.52 -18.30 -2.07
N LEU A 125 23.77 -19.37 -2.37
CA LEU A 125 22.37 -19.25 -2.78
C LEU A 125 21.56 -18.64 -1.63
N PRO A 126 20.68 -17.66 -1.90
CA PRO A 126 19.84 -17.06 -0.87
C PRO A 126 18.94 -18.14 -0.23
N ALA A 127 18.81 -18.10 1.10
CA ALA A 127 17.86 -18.96 1.81
C ALA A 127 16.42 -18.72 1.35
N ASN A 128 15.51 -19.69 1.55
CA ASN A 128 14.11 -19.58 1.09
C ASN A 128 13.39 -18.32 1.63
N SER A 129 13.71 -17.85 2.84
CA SER A 129 13.23 -16.57 3.39
C SER A 129 13.65 -15.36 2.54
N ASN A 130 14.89 -15.39 2.06
CA ASN A 130 15.50 -14.33 1.28
C ASN A 130 14.93 -14.28 -0.14
N MET A 131 14.48 -15.42 -0.68
CA MET A 131 13.72 -15.45 -1.94
C MET A 131 12.39 -14.68 -1.82
N THR A 132 11.65 -14.86 -0.73
CA THR A 132 10.42 -14.10 -0.48
C THR A 132 10.69 -12.59 -0.40
N ASP A 133 11.78 -12.18 0.25
CA ASP A 133 12.17 -10.77 0.35
C ASP A 133 12.56 -10.18 -1.02
N GLN A 134 13.29 -10.94 -1.84
CA GLN A 134 13.61 -10.60 -3.24
C GLN A 134 12.34 -10.42 -4.09
N TRP A 135 11.36 -11.32 -3.95
CA TRP A 135 10.07 -11.23 -4.65
C TRP A 135 9.26 -9.99 -4.24
N PHE A 136 9.16 -9.69 -2.95
CA PHE A 136 8.52 -8.45 -2.51
C PHE A 136 9.26 -7.22 -3.01
N PHE A 137 10.60 -7.22 -2.96
CA PHE A 137 11.41 -6.10 -3.43
C PHE A 137 11.29 -5.87 -4.95
N LEU A 138 11.19 -6.94 -5.76
CA LEU A 138 10.86 -6.86 -7.18
C LEU A 138 9.47 -6.23 -7.38
N SER A 139 8.43 -6.70 -6.68
CA SER A 139 7.08 -6.13 -6.77
C SER A 139 7.02 -4.65 -6.34
N GLU A 140 7.84 -4.26 -5.36
CA GLU A 140 8.02 -2.87 -4.92
C GLU A 140 8.65 -2.01 -6.04
N LEU A 141 9.66 -2.52 -6.74
CA LEU A 141 10.29 -1.86 -7.89
C LEU A 141 9.37 -1.80 -9.13
N GLU A 142 8.65 -2.87 -9.47
CA GLU A 142 7.66 -2.87 -10.55
C GLU A 142 6.54 -1.84 -10.29
N MET A 143 6.07 -1.73 -9.05
CA MET A 143 5.10 -0.71 -8.66
C MET A 143 5.65 0.70 -8.80
N LEU A 144 6.88 0.97 -8.37
CA LEU A 144 7.52 2.27 -8.58
C LEU A 144 7.72 2.59 -10.06
N ARG A 145 8.21 1.63 -10.84
CA ARG A 145 8.36 1.76 -12.30
C ARG A 145 7.03 2.10 -12.97
N LYS A 146 5.92 1.54 -12.49
CA LYS A 146 4.56 1.86 -12.97
C LYS A 146 4.05 3.24 -12.53
N LEU A 147 4.31 3.64 -11.28
CA LEU A 147 3.95 4.96 -10.75
C LEU A 147 4.66 6.10 -11.50
N LEU A 148 5.91 5.87 -11.90
CA LEU A 148 6.80 6.81 -12.59
C LEU A 148 6.71 6.74 -14.13
N ALA A 149 5.88 5.85 -14.71
CA ALA A 149 5.70 5.74 -16.15
C ALA A 149 5.36 7.08 -16.88
N PRO A 150 4.59 8.03 -16.30
CA PRO A 150 4.39 9.35 -16.90
C PRO A 150 5.68 10.17 -17.07
N LEU A 151 6.70 9.97 -16.22
CA LEU A 151 8.00 10.64 -16.35
C LEU A 151 8.85 10.09 -17.50
N ARG A 152 8.59 8.85 -17.95
CA ARG A 152 9.20 8.24 -19.14
C ARG A 152 8.46 8.57 -20.44
N GLY A 153 7.29 9.23 -20.36
CA GLY A 153 6.39 9.45 -21.50
C GLY A 153 5.64 8.19 -21.98
N GLU A 154 5.61 7.12 -21.17
CA GLU A 154 5.04 5.82 -21.56
C GLU A 154 3.55 5.66 -21.26
N ASP A 155 2.94 6.54 -20.47
CA ASP A 155 1.50 6.47 -20.12
C ASP A 155 0.68 7.56 -20.82
N ALA A 156 -0.31 7.15 -21.61
CA ALA A 156 -1.26 8.05 -22.25
C ALA A 156 -2.34 8.59 -21.29
N LYS A 157 -2.40 8.09 -20.05
CA LYS A 157 -3.37 8.55 -19.04
C LYS A 157 -2.91 9.84 -18.37
N PRO A 158 -3.81 10.82 -18.18
CA PRO A 158 -3.46 12.05 -17.46
C PRO A 158 -3.15 11.76 -15.99
N ILE A 159 -2.20 12.50 -15.43
CA ILE A 159 -1.84 12.43 -14.01
C ILE A 159 -2.99 13.03 -13.18
N ILE A 160 -3.50 12.26 -12.21
CA ILE A 160 -4.57 12.69 -11.31
C ILE A 160 -3.94 13.28 -10.04
N TRP A 161 -3.55 14.54 -10.13
CA TRP A 161 -2.88 15.30 -9.09
C TRP A 161 -3.71 15.44 -7.79
N MET A 162 -3.03 15.57 -6.66
CA MET A 162 -3.67 15.65 -5.33
C MET A 162 -4.57 16.89 -5.14
N ASN A 163 -4.20 18.04 -5.72
CA ASN A 163 -5.04 19.26 -5.77
C ASN A 163 -6.35 19.06 -6.55
N SER A 164 -6.43 18.10 -7.47
CA SER A 164 -7.68 17.80 -8.21
C SER A 164 -8.70 17.04 -7.37
N ARG A 165 -8.33 16.55 -6.17
CA ARG A 165 -9.17 15.71 -5.30
C ARG A 165 -9.86 16.50 -4.17
N ARG A 166 -10.33 17.71 -4.50
CA ARG A 166 -10.93 18.71 -3.57
C ARG A 166 -12.08 18.18 -2.69
N VAL A 167 -12.87 17.24 -3.19
CA VAL A 167 -13.97 16.57 -2.46
C VAL A 167 -13.46 15.77 -1.24
N TYR A 168 -12.17 15.43 -1.22
CA TYR A 168 -11.52 14.65 -0.17
C TYR A 168 -10.44 15.46 0.58
N GLY A 169 -10.68 16.76 0.79
CA GLY A 169 -9.75 17.74 1.36
C GLY A 169 -9.00 17.24 2.59
N ALA A 170 -9.69 16.76 3.63
CA ALA A 170 -9.11 16.17 4.84
C ALA A 170 -8.10 15.05 4.54
N LYS A 171 -8.47 14.10 3.66
CA LYS A 171 -7.63 12.94 3.32
C LYS A 171 -6.41 13.36 2.50
N VAL A 172 -6.58 14.32 1.58
CA VAL A 172 -5.49 14.93 0.83
C VAL A 172 -4.51 15.64 1.77
N CYS A 173 -5.00 16.46 2.72
CA CYS A 173 -4.18 17.12 3.73
C CYS A 173 -3.39 16.11 4.56
N GLN A 174 -4.05 15.08 5.10
CA GLN A 174 -3.41 14.03 5.90
C GLN A 174 -2.28 13.33 5.13
N GLN A 175 -2.50 12.99 3.86
CA GLN A 175 -1.48 12.35 3.03
C GLN A 175 -0.31 13.29 2.70
N LEU A 176 -0.56 14.56 2.39
CA LEU A 176 0.48 15.54 2.11
C LEU A 176 1.33 15.84 3.36
N GLU A 177 0.70 16.01 4.53
CA GLU A 177 1.40 16.18 5.81
C GLU A 177 2.28 14.96 6.15
N ALA A 178 1.75 13.74 6.00
CA ALA A 178 2.52 12.52 6.22
C ALA A 178 3.67 12.37 5.22
N SER A 179 3.45 12.70 3.94
CA SER A 179 4.49 12.68 2.90
C SER A 179 5.65 13.62 3.23
N ALA A 180 5.34 14.83 3.73
CA ALA A 180 6.36 15.78 4.16
C ALA A 180 7.20 15.24 5.33
N ARG A 181 6.59 14.51 6.29
CA ARG A 181 7.32 13.86 7.40
C ARG A 181 8.25 12.74 6.88
N VAL A 182 7.77 11.93 5.94
CA VAL A 182 8.56 10.87 5.30
C VAL A 182 9.76 11.44 4.56
N ILE A 183 9.58 12.52 3.78
CA ILE A 183 10.66 13.20 3.06
C ILE A 183 11.68 13.81 4.01
N GLU A 184 11.26 14.48 5.09
CA GLU A 184 12.21 15.06 6.06
C GLU A 184 12.95 14.00 6.89
N GLU A 185 12.37 12.81 7.14
CA GLU A 185 13.12 11.67 7.68
C GLU A 185 14.09 11.08 6.65
N PHE A 186 13.66 10.92 5.40
CA PHE A 186 14.50 10.43 4.30
C PHE A 186 15.72 11.32 4.06
N LYS A 187 15.53 12.66 4.02
CA LYS A 187 16.62 13.64 3.94
C LYS A 187 17.64 13.44 5.07
N ARG A 188 17.15 13.26 6.31
CA ARG A 188 18.00 13.05 7.49
C ARG A 188 18.74 11.71 7.44
N ASP A 189 18.14 10.67 6.88
CA ASP A 189 18.80 9.37 6.67
C ASP A 189 19.91 9.46 5.61
N VAL A 190 19.65 10.07 4.45
CA VAL A 190 20.65 10.26 3.38
C VAL A 190 21.81 11.17 3.82
N VAL A 191 21.54 12.25 4.55
CA VAL A 191 22.59 13.13 5.10
C VAL A 191 23.43 12.44 6.18
N LYS A 192 22.86 11.52 6.96
CA LYS A 192 23.67 10.67 7.87
C LYS A 192 24.58 9.74 7.08
N GLU A 193 24.08 9.15 6.00
CA GLU A 193 24.86 8.23 5.16
C GLU A 193 26.06 8.94 4.51
N LEU A 194 25.84 10.13 3.96
CA LEU A 194 26.90 10.96 3.38
C LEU A 194 28.04 11.28 4.37
N LYS A 195 27.71 11.44 5.66
CA LYS A 195 28.70 11.80 6.70
C LYS A 195 29.58 10.64 7.16
N LYS A 196 29.15 9.39 7.03
CA LYS A 196 29.91 8.22 7.53
C LYS A 196 31.28 8.07 6.89
N ASP A 197 31.42 8.45 5.62
CA ASP A 197 32.69 8.44 4.89
C ASP A 197 33.68 9.53 5.36
N THR A 198 33.25 10.49 6.20
CA THR A 198 34.13 11.52 6.77
C THR A 198 34.78 11.08 8.10
N GLU A 199 34.32 10.00 8.72
CA GLU A 199 34.76 9.55 10.06
C GLU A 199 35.51 8.19 10.00
N ASP A 200 36.64 8.15 9.29
CA ASP A 200 37.80 7.21 9.38
C ASP A 200 37.54 5.69 9.60
N ASN A 201 36.33 5.17 9.36
CA ASN A 201 35.96 3.77 9.58
C ASN A 201 35.56 3.05 8.27
N HIS A 202 36.52 2.98 7.34
CA HIS A 202 36.43 2.20 6.11
C HIS A 202 36.04 0.70 6.31
N ALA A 203 36.13 0.18 7.54
CA ALA A 203 35.76 -1.19 7.90
C ALA A 203 34.25 -1.42 8.09
N ASN A 204 33.46 -0.39 8.42
CA ASN A 204 32.01 -0.49 8.67
C ASN A 204 31.20 0.13 7.53
N GLN A 205 31.61 -0.15 6.28
CA GLN A 205 30.96 0.41 5.10
C GLN A 205 29.50 -0.08 4.96
N TYR A 206 28.65 0.75 4.36
CA TYR A 206 27.22 0.51 4.22
C TYR A 206 26.88 -0.83 3.53
N GLU A 207 26.18 -1.70 4.27
CA GLU A 207 25.58 -2.95 3.79
C GLU A 207 24.05 -2.87 3.92
N GLY A 208 23.43 -2.04 3.08
CA GLY A 208 21.98 -2.08 2.87
C GLY A 208 21.59 -3.33 2.09
N THR A 209 20.62 -4.10 2.58
CA THR A 209 20.07 -5.27 1.85
C THR A 209 18.56 -5.30 1.97
N CYS A 210 17.88 -5.91 1.01
CA CYS A 210 16.43 -6.13 1.07
C CYS A 210 16.00 -7.25 2.04
N TYR A 211 16.95 -8.00 2.60
CA TYR A 211 16.67 -9.16 3.45
C TYR A 211 16.28 -8.71 4.87
N SER A 212 15.10 -9.12 5.34
CA SER A 212 14.67 -8.86 6.73
C SER A 212 15.41 -9.78 7.68
N SER A 213 15.90 -9.22 8.80
CA SER A 213 16.62 -9.98 9.83
C SER A 213 15.68 -10.83 10.70
N LEU A 214 14.37 -10.60 10.61
CA LEU A 214 13.36 -11.33 11.37
C LEU A 214 13.27 -12.79 10.91
N PRO A 215 13.20 -13.77 11.83
CA PRO A 215 12.90 -15.15 11.48
C PRO A 215 11.47 -15.28 10.92
N VAL A 216 11.08 -16.49 10.48
CA VAL A 216 9.69 -16.77 10.11
C VAL A 216 8.79 -16.67 11.34
N SER A 217 8.12 -15.53 11.49
CA SER A 217 7.36 -15.17 12.69
C SER A 217 6.11 -14.32 12.37
N THR A 218 5.33 -14.01 13.40
CA THR A 218 4.19 -13.08 13.35
C THR A 218 4.60 -11.66 12.95
N GLU A 219 5.78 -11.21 13.37
CA GLU A 219 6.36 -9.90 13.09
C GLU A 219 6.75 -9.82 11.61
N ARG A 220 7.45 -10.84 11.09
CA ARG A 220 7.79 -10.92 9.67
C ARG A 220 6.54 -10.98 8.79
N SER A 221 5.55 -11.80 9.17
CA SER A 221 4.30 -11.94 8.43
C SER A 221 3.50 -10.63 8.37
N SER A 222 3.50 -9.85 9.46
CA SER A 222 2.85 -8.54 9.50
C SER A 222 3.63 -7.45 8.76
N LEU A 223 4.98 -7.50 8.75
CA LEU A 223 5.81 -6.66 7.87
C LEU A 223 5.50 -6.90 6.38
N MET A 224 5.39 -8.15 5.94
CA MET A 224 5.03 -8.47 4.56
C MET A 224 3.59 -8.03 4.23
N SER A 225 2.66 -8.18 5.18
CA SER A 225 1.29 -7.68 5.03
C SER A 225 1.24 -6.14 4.85
N MET A 226 2.08 -5.40 5.59
CA MET A 226 2.26 -3.96 5.44
C MET A 226 2.85 -3.57 4.07
N LYS A 227 3.85 -4.32 3.58
CA LYS A 227 4.43 -4.11 2.24
C LYS A 227 3.38 -4.33 1.14
N GLN A 228 2.62 -5.42 1.20
CA GLN A 228 1.57 -5.72 0.23
C GLN A 228 0.51 -4.60 0.21
N LEU A 229 0.01 -4.18 1.39
CA LEU A 229 -0.96 -3.10 1.48
C LEU A 229 -0.42 -1.77 0.93
N ARG A 230 0.87 -1.48 1.12
CA ARG A 230 1.52 -0.33 0.48
C ARG A 230 1.52 -0.44 -1.03
N ILE A 231 1.79 -1.62 -1.61
CA ILE A 231 1.73 -1.86 -3.06
C ILE A 231 0.29 -1.68 -3.58
N ASP A 232 -0.71 -2.19 -2.87
CA ASP A 232 -2.11 -2.06 -3.29
C ASP A 232 -2.63 -0.61 -3.15
N ALA A 233 -2.23 0.11 -2.10
CA ALA A 233 -2.48 1.54 -1.98
C ALA A 233 -1.81 2.33 -3.11
N CYS A 234 -0.56 2.01 -3.46
CA CYS A 234 0.13 2.60 -4.62
C CYS A 234 -0.66 2.33 -5.93
N ARG A 235 -1.07 1.08 -6.16
CA ARG A 235 -1.89 0.69 -7.32
C ARG A 235 -3.18 1.50 -7.40
N ALA A 236 -3.82 1.76 -6.26
CA ALA A 236 -5.07 2.51 -6.18
C ALA A 236 -4.91 4.00 -6.57
N THR A 237 -3.75 4.62 -6.30
CA THR A 237 -3.45 6.02 -6.69
C THR A 237 -3.26 6.23 -8.20
N LEU A 238 -3.15 5.14 -8.99
CA LEU A 238 -3.06 5.22 -10.45
C LEU A 238 -4.39 5.66 -11.09
N ASN A 239 -5.52 5.45 -10.42
CA ASN A 239 -6.86 5.70 -10.95
C ASN A 239 -7.59 6.80 -10.15
N TRP A 240 -8.72 7.29 -10.69
CA TRP A 240 -9.59 8.23 -9.95
C TRP A 240 -10.20 7.52 -8.73
N ASP A 241 -10.90 6.42 -9.00
CA ASP A 241 -11.77 5.72 -8.03
C ASP A 241 -11.03 5.15 -6.83
N GLY A 242 -9.82 4.59 -7.02
CA GLY A 242 -9.10 3.89 -5.94
C GLY A 242 -8.58 4.77 -4.81
N PHE A 243 -8.67 6.10 -4.94
CA PHE A 243 -8.22 7.02 -3.91
C PHE A 243 -9.18 7.13 -2.73
N ASN A 244 -10.49 7.12 -2.99
CA ASN A 244 -11.45 6.88 -1.92
C ASN A 244 -11.51 5.36 -1.70
N GLN A 245 -11.50 4.95 -0.44
CA GLN A 245 -11.62 3.55 -0.04
C GLN A 245 -12.49 3.55 1.20
N SER A 246 -13.79 3.42 0.98
CA SER A 246 -14.81 3.35 2.02
C SER A 246 -15.31 1.91 2.18
N ASP A 247 -15.85 1.61 3.35
CA ASP A 247 -16.52 0.34 3.65
C ASP A 247 -17.74 0.10 2.75
N ILE A 248 -18.50 1.14 2.45
CA ILE A 248 -19.69 1.07 1.60
C ILE A 248 -19.39 0.68 0.14
N GLU A 249 -18.16 0.91 -0.36
CA GLU A 249 -17.71 0.39 -1.66
C GLU A 249 -17.72 -1.15 -1.74
N LEU A 250 -17.72 -1.85 -0.60
CA LEU A 250 -17.85 -3.30 -0.54
C LEU A 250 -19.30 -3.81 -0.70
N THR A 251 -20.27 -2.95 -1.06
CA THR A 251 -21.71 -3.29 -1.14
C THR A 251 -22.28 -3.21 -2.57
N SER A 252 -22.99 -4.28 -3.00
CA SER A 252 -23.55 -4.43 -4.38
C SER A 252 -24.39 -3.23 -4.82
N PHE A 253 -25.13 -2.67 -3.86
CA PHE A 253 -25.95 -1.48 -4.01
C PHE A 253 -25.13 -0.23 -4.33
N TYR A 254 -24.00 0.00 -3.66
CA TYR A 254 -23.17 1.18 -3.88
C TYR A 254 -22.66 1.25 -5.33
N HIS A 255 -22.12 0.15 -5.85
CA HIS A 255 -21.63 0.14 -7.23
C HIS A 255 -22.76 0.32 -8.25
N PHE A 256 -23.91 -0.33 -8.04
CA PHE A 256 -25.07 -0.14 -8.92
C PHE A 256 -25.56 1.31 -8.90
N TYR A 257 -25.66 1.93 -7.72
CA TYR A 257 -26.11 3.31 -7.56
C TYR A 257 -25.09 4.31 -8.13
N LYS A 258 -23.80 4.08 -7.91
CA LYS A 258 -22.71 4.88 -8.51
C LYS A 258 -22.77 4.82 -10.03
N ASP A 259 -22.86 3.62 -10.61
CA ASP A 259 -22.95 3.43 -12.07
C ASP A 259 -24.23 4.05 -12.67
N TYR A 260 -25.34 4.03 -11.92
CA TYR A 260 -26.59 4.70 -12.30
C TYR A 260 -26.40 6.22 -12.35
N ILE A 261 -25.96 6.84 -11.25
CA ILE A 261 -25.77 8.30 -11.15
C ILE A 261 -24.70 8.82 -12.12
N ILE A 262 -23.65 8.05 -12.40
CA ILE A 262 -22.66 8.40 -13.45
C ILE A 262 -23.31 8.52 -14.84
N LYS A 263 -24.31 7.68 -15.13
CA LYS A 263 -25.02 7.68 -16.42
C LYS A 263 -26.15 8.72 -16.50
N THR A 264 -26.89 8.92 -15.41
CA THR A 264 -28.07 9.80 -15.39
C THR A 264 -27.74 11.24 -15.00
N GLU A 265 -26.84 11.45 -14.05
CA GLU A 265 -26.55 12.75 -13.42
C GLU A 265 -25.02 13.00 -13.30
N PRO A 266 -24.27 13.07 -14.42
CA PRO A 266 -22.81 13.17 -14.39
C PRO A 266 -22.27 14.45 -13.74
N ALA A 267 -23.08 15.50 -13.61
CA ALA A 267 -22.72 16.70 -12.83
C ALA A 267 -22.68 16.40 -11.32
N LYS A 268 -23.70 15.70 -10.80
CA LYS A 268 -23.78 15.25 -9.41
C LYS A 268 -22.71 14.22 -9.09
N ALA A 269 -22.44 13.29 -10.00
CA ALA A 269 -21.33 12.33 -9.86
C ALA A 269 -19.96 13.03 -9.69
N ARG A 270 -19.72 14.18 -10.34
CA ARG A 270 -18.51 15.00 -10.11
C ARG A 270 -18.56 15.72 -8.76
N ALA A 271 -19.69 16.32 -8.39
CA ALA A 271 -19.85 16.99 -7.10
C ALA A 271 -19.62 16.02 -5.91
N SER A 272 -20.07 14.77 -6.04
CA SER A 272 -19.83 13.69 -5.05
C SER A 272 -18.45 13.03 -5.15
N GLY A 273 -17.56 13.49 -6.05
CA GLY A 273 -16.20 12.95 -6.21
C GLY A 273 -16.12 11.57 -6.87
N TRP A 274 -17.20 11.08 -7.48
CA TRP A 274 -17.23 9.78 -8.19
C TRP A 274 -16.70 9.84 -9.62
N LEU A 275 -16.68 11.04 -10.20
CA LEU A 275 -16.01 11.33 -11.47
C LEU A 275 -14.94 12.40 -11.26
N PRO A 276 -13.83 12.37 -12.04
CA PRO A 276 -12.83 13.43 -12.02
C PRO A 276 -13.42 14.79 -12.46
N PRO A 277 -12.81 15.90 -12.05
CA PRO A 277 -13.12 17.21 -12.61
C PRO A 277 -12.86 17.22 -14.13
N LEU A 278 -13.59 18.07 -14.86
CA LEU A 278 -13.43 18.23 -16.32
C LEU A 278 -12.04 18.77 -16.71
N THR A 279 -11.44 19.55 -15.82
CA THR A 279 -10.12 20.16 -15.97
C THR A 279 -9.27 19.81 -14.76
N THR A 280 -8.14 19.14 -14.98
CA THR A 280 -7.13 18.87 -13.94
C THR A 280 -6.05 19.94 -14.00
N GLU A 281 -5.96 20.77 -12.96
CA GLU A 281 -4.89 21.77 -12.84
C GLU A 281 -3.56 21.09 -12.52
N VAL A 282 -2.58 21.25 -13.41
CA VAL A 282 -1.20 20.81 -13.16
C VAL A 282 -0.58 21.71 -12.08
N PRO A 283 -0.03 21.16 -10.99
CA PRO A 283 0.69 21.96 -10.00
C PRO A 283 1.95 22.57 -10.62
N HIS A 284 2.10 23.88 -10.47
CA HIS A 284 3.28 24.65 -10.89
C HIS A 284 4.06 25.15 -9.68
N SER A 285 5.28 25.64 -9.92
CA SER A 285 6.14 26.17 -8.86
C SER A 285 5.49 27.37 -8.16
N SER A 286 5.38 27.32 -6.82
CA SER A 286 4.81 28.41 -6.01
C SER A 286 5.78 29.57 -5.78
N ALA A 287 7.07 29.37 -6.06
CA ALA A 287 8.09 30.41 -6.03
C ALA A 287 9.29 30.02 -6.90
N GLU A 288 9.83 30.96 -7.67
CA GLU A 288 10.98 30.76 -8.57
C GLU A 288 12.23 30.22 -7.83
N LYS A 289 12.43 30.59 -6.55
CA LYS A 289 13.62 30.24 -5.77
C LYS A 289 13.24 29.57 -4.45
N ALA A 290 13.81 28.40 -4.22
CA ALA A 290 13.74 27.69 -2.94
C ALA A 290 14.51 28.45 -1.85
N LYS A 291 13.99 28.40 -0.62
CA LYS A 291 14.59 28.99 0.59
C LYS A 291 15.03 27.87 1.54
N LYS A 292 15.96 28.21 2.45
CA LYS A 292 16.42 27.28 3.49
C LYS A 292 15.23 26.83 4.35
N GLY A 293 15.01 25.52 4.42
CA GLY A 293 13.87 24.90 5.12
C GLY A 293 12.70 24.50 4.21
N ASP A 294 12.72 24.83 2.93
CA ASP A 294 11.73 24.32 1.96
C ASP A 294 11.98 22.84 1.61
N LEU A 295 10.94 22.14 1.17
CA LEU A 295 10.97 20.69 0.97
C LEU A 295 11.94 20.25 -0.15
N VAL A 296 12.25 21.10 -1.13
CA VAL A 296 13.27 20.82 -2.17
C VAL A 296 14.72 21.09 -1.73
N VAL A 297 14.95 21.66 -0.55
CA VAL A 297 16.31 21.99 -0.07
C VAL A 297 16.84 20.92 0.88
N TRP A 298 18.07 20.46 0.62
CA TRP A 298 18.81 19.55 1.49
C TRP A 298 19.26 20.24 2.80
N PRO A 299 19.18 19.58 3.99
CA PRO A 299 19.48 20.22 5.27
C PRO A 299 20.93 20.70 5.45
N SER A 300 21.89 20.10 4.73
CA SER A 300 23.31 20.40 4.79
C SER A 300 23.81 21.11 3.54
N HIS A 301 24.47 22.25 3.72
CA HIS A 301 25.25 22.91 2.66
C HIS A 301 26.42 22.00 2.26
N GLY A 302 26.27 21.23 1.18
CA GLY A 302 27.28 20.27 0.72
C GLY A 302 26.76 19.17 -0.21
N CYS A 303 25.47 18.82 -0.14
CA CYS A 303 24.85 17.89 -1.09
C CYS A 303 24.69 18.56 -2.48
N LYS A 304 25.79 18.61 -3.25
CA LYS A 304 25.84 19.08 -4.65
C LYS A 304 26.06 17.94 -5.64
N GLU A 305 25.61 16.73 -5.31
CA GLU A 305 25.49 15.70 -6.33
C GLU A 305 24.14 15.83 -6.99
N ASP A 306 24.16 16.06 -8.30
CA ASP A 306 22.99 16.34 -9.10
C ASP A 306 21.97 15.17 -9.02
N VAL A 307 22.44 13.92 -8.83
CA VAL A 307 21.57 12.73 -8.63
C VAL A 307 20.78 12.76 -7.32
N LEU A 308 21.28 13.44 -6.27
CA LEU A 308 20.54 13.62 -5.01
C LEU A 308 19.42 14.66 -5.17
N ASP A 309 19.59 15.65 -6.04
CA ASP A 309 18.51 16.58 -6.39
C ASP A 309 17.38 15.85 -7.14
N LEU A 310 17.74 15.01 -8.12
CA LEU A 310 16.78 14.13 -8.81
C LEU A 310 16.05 13.19 -7.84
N LEU A 311 16.76 12.64 -6.84
CA LEU A 311 16.20 11.80 -5.77
C LEU A 311 15.14 12.53 -4.95
N LEU A 312 15.43 13.78 -4.54
CA LEU A 312 14.49 14.59 -3.76
C LEU A 312 13.30 15.07 -4.60
N LYS A 313 13.53 15.56 -5.82
CA LYS A 313 12.46 15.98 -6.74
C LYS A 313 11.53 14.84 -7.12
N THR A 314 12.04 13.62 -7.30
CA THR A 314 11.20 12.43 -7.56
C THR A 314 10.28 12.13 -6.36
N ALA A 315 10.77 12.23 -5.12
CA ALA A 315 9.93 12.06 -3.93
C ALA A 315 8.87 13.17 -3.80
N LEU A 316 9.21 14.42 -4.13
CA LEU A 316 8.26 15.54 -4.15
C LEU A 316 7.19 15.34 -5.23
N TRP A 317 7.59 14.95 -6.44
CA TRP A 317 6.67 14.67 -7.54
C TRP A 317 5.67 13.56 -7.17
N LEU A 318 6.15 12.44 -6.63
CA LEU A 318 5.28 11.36 -6.15
C LEU A 318 4.29 11.84 -5.07
N SER A 319 4.70 12.79 -4.22
CA SER A 319 3.83 13.35 -3.17
C SER A 319 2.63 14.10 -3.75
N VAL A 320 2.87 14.96 -4.74
CA VAL A 320 1.83 15.81 -5.35
C VAL A 320 1.04 15.08 -6.45
N ALA A 321 1.65 14.10 -7.12
CA ALA A 321 1.02 13.31 -8.18
C ALA A 321 0.19 12.14 -7.64
N ARG A 322 0.61 11.51 -6.52
CA ARG A 322 0.06 10.22 -6.06
C ARG A 322 -0.15 10.11 -4.54
N GLY A 323 0.49 10.93 -3.72
CA GLY A 323 0.30 10.94 -2.26
C GLY A 323 1.21 9.98 -1.48
N LEU A 324 0.80 9.64 -0.25
CA LEU A 324 1.69 9.06 0.78
C LEU A 324 2.34 7.72 0.40
N ALA A 325 1.54 6.71 0.01
CA ALA A 325 2.04 5.35 -0.13
C ALA A 325 3.15 5.24 -1.21
N PRO A 326 3.04 5.89 -2.39
CA PRO A 326 4.10 5.98 -3.40
C PRO A 326 5.39 6.65 -2.91
N VAL A 327 5.30 7.76 -2.17
CA VAL A 327 6.47 8.46 -1.60
C VAL A 327 7.16 7.58 -0.57
N HIS A 328 6.37 6.96 0.31
CA HIS A 328 6.86 6.06 1.33
C HIS A 328 7.55 4.84 0.70
N LEU A 329 6.98 4.27 -0.36
CA LEU A 329 7.57 3.18 -1.13
C LEU A 329 8.90 3.62 -1.77
N PHE A 330 8.92 4.78 -2.43
CA PHE A 330 10.11 5.31 -3.09
C PHE A 330 11.25 5.59 -2.10
N CYS A 331 10.98 6.29 -1.00
CA CYS A 331 11.98 6.60 0.01
C CYS A 331 12.54 5.33 0.68
N ASP A 332 11.74 4.28 0.87
CA ASP A 332 12.23 3.00 1.40
C ASP A 332 13.04 2.20 0.39
N VAL A 333 12.63 2.14 -0.86
CA VAL A 333 13.46 1.51 -1.91
C VAL A 333 14.77 2.29 -2.06
N ALA A 334 14.72 3.62 -2.11
CA ALA A 334 15.92 4.47 -2.19
C ALA A 334 16.87 4.31 -0.98
N ARG A 335 16.36 4.05 0.22
CA ARG A 335 17.19 3.74 1.41
C ARG A 335 17.99 2.44 1.31
N LEU A 336 17.77 1.60 0.29
CA LEU A 336 18.58 0.41 -0.02
C LEU A 336 19.70 0.68 -1.05
N PHE A 337 19.72 1.88 -1.62
CA PHE A 337 20.75 2.37 -2.53
C PHE A 337 21.61 3.43 -1.81
N THR A 338 22.80 3.67 -2.32
CA THR A 338 23.81 4.50 -1.67
C THR A 338 24.58 5.36 -2.66
N ILE A 339 25.24 6.37 -2.13
CA ILE A 339 26.25 7.19 -2.81
C ILE A 339 27.64 6.53 -2.75
N HIS A 340 27.83 5.58 -1.84
CA HIS A 340 29.13 4.98 -1.54
C HIS A 340 29.40 3.71 -2.35
N LYS A 341 30.57 3.64 -2.99
CA LYS A 341 30.98 2.50 -3.80
C LYS A 341 31.23 1.24 -2.94
N PRO A 342 30.60 0.09 -3.23
CA PRO A 342 30.72 -1.14 -2.42
C PRO A 342 32.15 -1.54 -2.06
N SER A 343 32.39 -1.97 -0.82
CA SER A 343 33.71 -2.37 -0.31
C SER A 343 34.39 -3.44 -1.17
N LYS A 344 35.73 -3.50 -1.19
CA LYS A 344 36.44 -4.65 -1.78
C LYS A 344 36.22 -5.94 -1.00
N THR A 345 35.88 -5.84 0.30
CA THR A 345 35.70 -6.96 1.24
C THR A 345 34.28 -6.94 1.82
N ALA A 346 33.29 -6.72 0.96
CA ALA A 346 31.87 -6.77 1.33
C ALA A 346 31.46 -8.19 1.78
N GLY A 347 30.54 -8.31 2.74
CA GLY A 347 30.02 -9.59 3.19
C GLY A 347 29.17 -10.31 2.12
N ASP A 348 29.16 -11.64 2.17
CA ASP A 348 28.48 -12.49 1.17
C ASP A 348 26.99 -12.15 0.98
N THR A 349 26.29 -11.77 2.06
CA THR A 349 24.88 -11.35 2.03
C THR A 349 24.70 -10.06 1.22
N TYR A 350 25.59 -9.08 1.39
CA TYR A 350 25.56 -7.85 0.61
C TYR A 350 25.98 -8.11 -0.85
N VAL A 351 27.02 -8.91 -1.11
CA VAL A 351 27.40 -9.32 -2.48
C VAL A 351 26.25 -10.07 -3.18
N SER A 352 25.54 -10.94 -2.47
CA SER A 352 24.34 -11.64 -2.97
C SER A 352 23.19 -10.67 -3.29
N PHE A 353 22.97 -9.64 -2.46
CA PHE A 353 22.02 -8.57 -2.75
C PHE A 353 22.42 -7.72 -3.97
N LEU A 354 23.69 -7.32 -4.08
CA LEU A 354 24.20 -6.61 -5.26
C LEU A 354 24.03 -7.44 -6.53
N ARG A 355 24.28 -8.75 -6.45
CA ARG A 355 24.08 -9.68 -7.57
C ARG A 355 22.61 -9.89 -7.93
N HIS A 356 21.72 -9.91 -6.94
CA HIS A 356 20.28 -9.91 -7.20
C HIS A 356 19.89 -8.64 -7.95
N LEU A 357 20.30 -7.46 -7.46
CA LEU A 357 20.09 -6.17 -8.11
C LEU A 357 20.58 -6.15 -9.57
N THR A 358 21.74 -6.75 -9.88
CA THR A 358 22.27 -6.79 -11.26
C THR A 358 21.61 -7.81 -12.19
N GLN A 359 20.73 -8.65 -11.65
CA GLN A 359 20.02 -9.70 -12.38
C GLN A 359 18.50 -9.46 -12.43
N MET A 360 18.01 -8.36 -11.82
CA MET A 360 16.59 -8.03 -11.83
C MET A 360 16.11 -7.69 -13.25
N ARG A 361 15.07 -8.40 -13.69
CA ARG A 361 14.27 -8.06 -14.86
C ARG A 361 12.95 -7.50 -14.36
N ILE A 362 12.86 -6.17 -14.25
CA ILE A 362 11.63 -5.48 -13.83
C ILE A 362 10.66 -5.48 -15.00
N SER A 363 9.47 -6.04 -14.82
CA SER A 363 8.40 -5.94 -15.81
C SER A 363 7.46 -4.76 -15.49
N ASP A 364 6.68 -4.30 -16.47
CA ASP A 364 5.61 -3.31 -16.20
C ASP A 364 4.32 -3.97 -15.64
N GLY A 365 4.35 -5.30 -15.48
CA GLY A 365 3.25 -6.16 -15.07
C GLY A 365 3.29 -6.51 -13.59
N VAL A 366 2.86 -5.58 -12.73
CA VAL A 366 2.84 -5.80 -11.27
C VAL A 366 2.01 -7.04 -10.88
N GLN A 367 2.71 -8.13 -10.62
CA GLN A 367 2.14 -9.41 -10.19
C GLN A 367 1.64 -9.31 -8.75
N SER A 368 0.35 -8.97 -8.55
CA SER A 368 -0.27 -9.13 -7.23
C SER A 368 -0.63 -10.60 -7.03
N HIS A 369 0.24 -11.34 -6.35
CA HIS A 369 -0.04 -12.70 -5.87
C HIS A 369 -0.85 -12.70 -4.57
N VAL A 370 -1.87 -11.85 -4.52
CA VAL A 370 -3.00 -11.99 -3.59
C VAL A 370 -4.27 -11.79 -4.40
N SER A 371 -5.04 -12.86 -4.59
CA SER A 371 -6.42 -12.74 -5.06
C SER A 371 -7.16 -11.79 -4.13
N THR A 372 -7.72 -10.71 -4.70
CA THR A 372 -8.59 -9.76 -3.99
C THR A 372 -9.58 -10.55 -3.11
N PRO A 373 -9.72 -10.23 -1.82
CA PRO A 373 -10.43 -11.06 -0.86
C PRO A 373 -11.89 -11.28 -1.25
N VAL A 374 -12.13 -12.41 -1.93
CA VAL A 374 -13.37 -12.80 -2.64
C VAL A 374 -13.73 -11.84 -3.79
N PRO A 375 -14.02 -12.33 -5.01
CA PRO A 375 -14.69 -11.48 -6.01
C PRO A 375 -16.07 -11.10 -5.46
N TYR A 376 -16.21 -9.85 -5.05
CA TYR A 376 -17.42 -9.21 -4.52
C TYR A 376 -18.71 -9.42 -5.37
N ARG A 377 -18.56 -9.89 -6.62
CA ARG A 377 -19.65 -10.36 -7.48
C ARG A 377 -20.32 -11.66 -7.00
N ASP A 378 -19.72 -12.43 -6.08
CA ASP A 378 -20.36 -13.59 -5.48
C ASP A 378 -21.34 -13.19 -4.37
N VAL A 379 -22.59 -12.98 -4.78
CA VAL A 379 -23.73 -12.64 -3.92
C VAL A 379 -24.00 -13.69 -2.83
N LYS A 380 -23.58 -14.95 -3.03
CA LYS A 380 -23.76 -16.01 -2.02
C LYS A 380 -22.73 -15.84 -0.90
N LEU A 381 -21.45 -15.68 -1.25
CA LEU A 381 -20.38 -15.49 -0.26
C LEU A 381 -20.50 -14.15 0.48
N ALA A 382 -20.86 -13.07 -0.21
CA ALA A 382 -21.03 -11.75 0.40
C ALA A 382 -22.11 -11.73 1.50
N ARG A 383 -23.20 -12.48 1.33
CA ARG A 383 -24.29 -12.60 2.32
C ARG A 383 -23.94 -13.52 3.50
N LEU A 384 -23.04 -14.46 3.32
CA LEU A 384 -22.69 -15.47 4.33
C LEU A 384 -21.69 -14.95 5.37
N ASN A 385 -20.91 -13.91 5.07
CA ASN A 385 -19.85 -13.45 5.95
C ASN A 385 -19.65 -11.93 5.96
N PRO A 386 -20.65 -11.12 6.38
CA PRO A 386 -20.48 -9.66 6.49
C PRO A 386 -19.34 -9.28 7.44
N ASP A 387 -19.15 -10.03 8.54
CA ASP A 387 -18.04 -9.85 9.50
C ASP A 387 -16.66 -9.91 8.82
N TYR A 388 -16.49 -10.67 7.73
CA TYR A 388 -15.23 -10.75 6.98
C TYR A 388 -14.87 -9.43 6.28
N PHE A 389 -15.82 -8.80 5.57
CA PHE A 389 -15.59 -7.51 4.91
C PHE A 389 -15.32 -6.41 5.94
N ASP A 390 -16.07 -6.47 7.05
CA ASP A 390 -15.92 -5.60 8.21
C ASP A 390 -14.49 -5.71 8.81
N ASP A 391 -13.93 -6.92 8.92
CA ASP A 391 -12.60 -7.15 9.49
C ASP A 391 -11.46 -6.92 8.49
N VAL A 392 -11.68 -7.19 7.19
CA VAL A 392 -10.76 -6.78 6.09
C VAL A 392 -10.63 -5.26 6.05
N TRP A 393 -11.74 -4.52 6.14
CA TRP A 393 -11.71 -3.05 6.15
C TRP A 393 -11.02 -2.49 7.42
N LYS A 394 -11.35 -3.03 8.61
CA LYS A 394 -10.66 -2.64 9.86
C LYS A 394 -9.16 -2.93 9.81
N THR A 395 -8.77 -4.04 9.20
CA THR A 395 -7.36 -4.40 8.99
C THR A 395 -6.69 -3.44 8.02
N ASN A 396 -7.30 -3.16 6.85
CA ASN A 396 -6.79 -2.19 5.88
C ASN A 396 -6.61 -0.79 6.52
N ARG A 397 -7.59 -0.32 7.30
CA ARG A 397 -7.52 0.97 8.00
C ARG A 397 -6.43 1.00 9.08
N THR A 398 -6.27 -0.06 9.87
CA THR A 398 -5.21 -0.19 10.89
C THR A 398 -3.82 -0.21 10.24
N LEU A 399 -3.64 -0.97 9.15
CA LEU A 399 -2.38 -1.02 8.41
C LEU A 399 -2.07 0.30 7.69
N THR A 400 -3.10 1.01 7.18
CA THR A 400 -2.97 2.37 6.63
C THR A 400 -2.53 3.37 7.71
N ALA A 401 -3.08 3.30 8.92
CA ALA A 401 -2.59 4.09 10.06
C ALA A 401 -1.12 3.74 10.40
N GLY A 402 -0.76 2.45 10.34
CA GLY A 402 0.62 1.99 10.47
C GLY A 402 1.61 2.62 9.49
N LEU A 403 1.20 2.92 8.25
CA LEU A 403 2.02 3.66 7.27
C LEU A 403 2.15 5.15 7.60
N THR A 404 1.19 5.75 8.31
CA THR A 404 1.30 7.14 8.79
C THR A 404 2.13 7.27 10.06
N GLU A 405 2.16 6.23 10.89
CA GLU A 405 2.97 6.17 12.13
C GLU A 405 4.44 5.81 11.85
N ARG A 406 4.69 4.89 10.92
CA ARG A 406 6.04 4.40 10.59
C ARG A 406 6.55 5.09 9.33
N LEU A 407 7.54 5.99 9.48
CA LEU A 407 8.14 6.75 8.36
C LEU A 407 9.06 5.90 7.43
N SER A 408 9.27 4.63 7.78
CA SER A 408 9.97 3.62 6.99
C SER A 408 9.54 2.22 7.44
N LEU A 409 9.49 1.27 6.51
CA LEU A 409 9.32 -0.17 6.79
C LEU A 409 10.66 -0.92 6.83
N LEU A 410 11.80 -0.23 6.60
CA LEU A 410 13.12 -0.84 6.79
C LEU A 410 13.47 -0.89 8.28
N GLU A 411 13.98 -2.05 8.71
CA GLU A 411 14.57 -2.24 10.04
C GLU A 411 15.81 -1.33 10.19
N LYS A 412 15.66 -0.16 10.81
CA LYS A 412 16.82 0.51 11.42
C LYS A 412 17.37 -0.47 12.46
N LYS A 413 18.67 -0.82 12.39
CA LYS A 413 19.35 -1.93 13.16
C LYS A 413 19.24 -1.86 14.70
N THR A 414 18.44 -0.93 15.25
CA THR A 414 18.12 -0.74 16.67
C THR A 414 16.69 -1.16 17.04
N ALA A 415 15.90 -1.72 16.11
CA ALA A 415 14.47 -1.97 16.32
C ALA A 415 14.16 -3.33 16.97
N THR A 416 14.33 -3.44 18.29
CA THR A 416 13.71 -4.49 19.12
C THR A 416 12.18 -4.38 19.22
N ASP A 417 11.59 -3.36 18.61
CA ASP A 417 10.21 -2.92 18.81
C ASP A 417 9.33 -2.98 17.55
N PHE A 418 9.55 -3.95 16.66
CA PHE A 418 8.50 -4.33 15.70
C PHE A 418 7.37 -5.09 16.42
N LYS A 419 6.61 -4.36 17.24
CA LYS A 419 5.36 -4.82 17.83
C LYS A 419 4.24 -4.12 17.06
N MET A 420 3.49 -4.88 16.26
CA MET A 420 2.14 -4.41 15.90
C MET A 420 1.24 -4.59 17.12
N SER A 421 0.21 -3.77 17.23
CA SER A 421 -0.92 -4.07 18.13
C SER A 421 -1.43 -5.47 17.85
N ALA A 422 -1.64 -6.27 18.91
CA ALA A 422 -2.11 -7.65 18.78
C ALA A 422 -3.36 -7.73 17.87
N PRO A 423 -3.50 -8.76 17.02
CA PRO A 423 -4.65 -8.89 16.15
C PRO A 423 -5.95 -8.85 16.97
N PRO A 424 -7.03 -8.24 16.43
CA PRO A 424 -8.28 -8.12 17.15
C PRO A 424 -8.75 -9.51 17.62
N THR A 425 -9.06 -9.63 18.90
CA THR A 425 -9.41 -10.92 19.51
C THR A 425 -10.60 -11.51 18.78
N SER A 426 -10.44 -12.72 18.22
CA SER A 426 -11.48 -13.42 17.46
C SER A 426 -12.84 -13.30 18.15
N ARG A 427 -13.88 -12.95 17.39
CA ARG A 427 -15.25 -12.82 17.93
C ARG A 427 -15.75 -14.12 18.57
N SER A 428 -15.19 -15.29 18.23
CA SER A 428 -15.44 -16.54 18.94
C SER A 428 -15.11 -16.40 20.44
N LEU A 429 -13.88 -16.00 20.76
CA LEU A 429 -13.42 -15.76 22.15
C LEU A 429 -14.17 -14.60 22.83
N ARG A 430 -14.72 -13.62 22.09
CA ARG A 430 -15.57 -12.57 22.67
C ARG A 430 -17.00 -13.05 22.96
N LYS A 431 -17.59 -13.88 22.10
CA LYS A 431 -18.89 -14.53 22.36
C LYS A 431 -18.74 -15.48 23.56
N GLU A 432 -17.72 -16.32 23.56
CA GLU A 432 -17.38 -17.24 24.66
C GLU A 432 -17.12 -16.50 25.98
N LYS A 433 -16.38 -15.38 25.97
CA LYS A 433 -16.22 -14.54 27.18
C LYS A 433 -17.48 -13.79 27.60
N ARG A 434 -18.45 -13.56 26.71
CA ARG A 434 -19.79 -13.05 27.07
C ARG A 434 -20.64 -14.15 27.69
N THR A 435 -20.72 -15.33 27.07
CA THR A 435 -21.48 -16.46 27.61
C THR A 435 -20.89 -16.95 28.94
N LEU A 436 -19.57 -16.90 29.15
CA LEU A 436 -18.96 -17.14 30.48
C LEU A 436 -19.30 -16.06 31.51
N LYS A 437 -19.50 -14.80 31.11
CA LYS A 437 -19.95 -13.74 32.04
C LYS A 437 -21.43 -13.87 32.38
N GLU A 438 -22.26 -14.25 31.41
CA GLU A 438 -23.70 -14.44 31.58
C GLU A 438 -24.02 -15.67 32.43
N THR A 439 -23.35 -16.81 32.18
CA THR A 439 -23.47 -18.01 33.03
C THR A 439 -22.98 -17.79 34.47
N ARG A 440 -21.95 -16.94 34.67
CA ARG A 440 -21.46 -16.58 36.02
C ARG A 440 -22.34 -15.53 36.73
N GLY A 441 -23.30 -14.91 36.03
CA GLY A 441 -24.28 -13.97 36.59
C GLY A 441 -25.65 -14.60 36.93
N GLY A 442 -25.89 -15.85 36.54
CA GLY A 442 -27.21 -16.50 36.64
C GLY A 442 -27.37 -17.57 37.72
N ALA A 443 -26.33 -17.89 38.50
CA ALA A 443 -26.32 -18.99 39.46
C ALA A 443 -26.38 -18.52 40.93
N ALA A 444 -27.54 -17.99 41.33
CA ALA A 444 -27.86 -17.69 42.73
C ALA A 444 -29.13 -18.45 43.16
N VAL A 445 -29.00 -19.78 43.27
CA VAL A 445 -29.97 -20.63 43.99
C VAL A 445 -29.20 -21.50 44.98
N THR A 446 -29.79 -21.67 46.17
CA THR A 446 -29.18 -22.10 47.43
C THR A 446 -28.62 -23.52 47.45
N TRP A 447 -27.47 -23.67 48.12
CA TRP A 447 -26.91 -24.95 48.59
C TRP A 447 -27.71 -25.50 49.79
N PRO A 448 -27.64 -26.81 50.02
CA PRO A 448 -27.49 -27.36 51.36
C PRO A 448 -26.16 -28.11 51.53
N THR A 449 -25.63 -28.04 52.75
CA THR A 449 -24.28 -28.45 53.15
C THR A 449 -24.13 -29.97 53.34
N ALA A 450 -23.05 -30.56 52.83
CA ALA A 450 -22.43 -31.77 53.37
C ALA A 450 -20.96 -31.90 52.96
N ILE A 451 -20.06 -32.03 53.94
CA ILE A 451 -18.65 -32.46 53.83
C ILE A 451 -18.55 -33.66 54.78
N PRO A 452 -18.13 -34.86 54.33
CA PRO A 452 -16.74 -35.34 54.54
C PRO A 452 -16.27 -36.33 53.44
N THR A 453 -15.04 -36.86 53.31
CA THR A 453 -13.65 -36.63 53.80
C THR A 453 -12.69 -37.50 52.95
N HIS A 454 -11.38 -37.43 53.22
CA HIS A 454 -10.33 -38.44 52.99
C HIS A 454 -9.45 -38.42 51.70
N ASP A 455 -8.15 -38.25 52.00
CA ASP A 455 -6.95 -38.97 51.55
C ASP A 455 -6.26 -38.71 50.19
N GLU A 456 -5.07 -38.11 50.34
CA GLU A 456 -3.75 -38.61 49.91
C GLU A 456 -3.69 -39.71 48.82
N GLN A 457 -2.93 -39.46 47.74
CA GLN A 457 -1.55 -39.95 47.62
C GLN A 457 -0.81 -39.40 46.38
N GLU A 458 0.52 -39.36 46.47
CA GLU A 458 1.44 -39.05 45.36
C GLU A 458 1.74 -40.28 44.47
N VAL A 459 2.72 -40.14 43.56
CA VAL A 459 3.22 -41.12 42.56
C VAL A 459 2.32 -41.23 41.31
N GLY A 460 2.80 -41.18 40.07
CA GLY A 460 4.17 -40.97 39.58
C GLY A 460 4.47 -41.83 38.33
N VAL A 461 5.09 -41.21 37.32
CA VAL A 461 5.85 -41.82 36.20
C VAL A 461 5.07 -42.31 34.94
N GLU A 462 5.68 -41.95 33.80
CA GLU A 462 5.68 -42.57 32.46
C GLU A 462 4.70 -42.20 31.32
N ASP A 463 5.30 -42.19 30.12
CA ASP A 463 4.78 -41.76 28.83
C ASP A 463 3.73 -42.70 28.22
N ARG A 464 2.84 -42.13 27.39
CA ARG A 464 2.56 -42.69 26.05
C ARG A 464 1.93 -41.70 25.06
N VAL A 465 2.74 -41.39 24.05
CA VAL A 465 2.41 -41.06 22.67
C VAL A 465 0.98 -41.44 22.22
N HIS A 466 0.25 -40.48 21.64
CA HIS A 466 -0.34 -40.66 20.31
C HIS A 466 -0.64 -39.35 19.58
N ASP A 467 -0.37 -39.37 18.27
CA ASP A 467 -0.46 -38.23 17.35
C ASP A 467 -1.89 -37.73 17.09
N PHE A 468 -1.99 -36.43 16.78
CA PHE A 468 -2.88 -35.99 15.71
C PHE A 468 -2.26 -34.84 14.89
N ASN A 469 -1.23 -35.19 14.13
CA ASN A 469 -0.57 -34.28 13.20
C ASN A 469 -1.35 -34.25 11.87
N ARG A 470 -1.96 -33.11 11.50
CA ARG A 470 -2.55 -32.89 10.17
C ARG A 470 -2.01 -31.62 9.53
N SER A 471 -0.75 -31.71 9.12
CA SER A 471 -0.25 -31.01 7.93
C SER A 471 -1.08 -31.40 6.71
N PHE A 472 -1.42 -30.42 5.86
CA PHE A 472 -1.82 -30.66 4.47
C PHE A 472 -0.72 -30.10 3.56
N PRO A 473 -0.19 -30.90 2.61
CA PRO A 473 1.03 -30.55 1.89
C PRO A 473 0.76 -29.60 0.71
N PHE A 474 1.68 -28.66 0.51
CA PHE A 474 1.92 -28.05 -0.80
C PHE A 474 2.63 -29.07 -1.69
N THR A 475 1.97 -29.51 -2.77
CA THR A 475 2.60 -30.37 -3.78
C THR A 475 3.11 -29.52 -4.94
N PHE A 476 4.43 -29.45 -5.08
CA PHE A 476 5.10 -28.97 -6.29
C PHE A 476 4.80 -29.91 -7.47
N LEU A 477 4.53 -29.36 -8.65
CA LEU A 477 4.72 -30.06 -9.92
C LEU A 477 5.42 -29.14 -10.92
N LEU A 478 6.72 -29.38 -11.06
CA LEU A 478 7.58 -28.93 -12.16
C LEU A 478 8.25 -30.18 -12.72
N LEU A 479 8.45 -30.18 -14.05
CA LEU A 479 9.06 -31.18 -14.96
C LEU A 479 8.05 -31.49 -16.08
N LEU A 480 8.36 -31.51 -17.37
CA LEU A 480 9.44 -30.98 -18.21
C LEU A 480 9.10 -31.44 -19.65
N SER A 481 9.70 -30.80 -20.67
CA SER A 481 9.93 -31.34 -22.02
C SER A 481 8.75 -31.50 -23.01
N GLU A 482 8.87 -30.72 -24.09
CA GLU A 482 8.67 -31.06 -25.52
C GLU A 482 8.10 -32.45 -25.87
N LYS A 483 7.01 -32.49 -26.66
CA LYS A 483 7.06 -32.81 -28.12
C LYS A 483 5.67 -32.88 -28.80
N GLU A 484 5.69 -32.47 -30.09
CA GLU A 484 4.91 -33.00 -31.23
C GLU A 484 3.36 -32.90 -31.29
N LEU A 485 2.90 -32.25 -32.38
CA LEU A 485 1.76 -32.62 -33.28
C LEU A 485 0.39 -32.91 -32.62
N TYR A 486 -0.62 -32.08 -32.80
CA TYR A 486 -1.30 -31.81 -34.10
C TYR A 486 -2.00 -30.45 -34.15
#